data_AF-A0A0C2BP24-F1
#
_entry.id   AF-A0A0C2BP24-F1
#
_cell.length_a   1.000
_cell.length_b   1.000
_cell.length_c   1.000
_cell.angle_alpha   90.00
_cell.angle_beta   90.00
_cell.angle_gamma   90.00
#
_symmetry.space_group_name_H-M   'P 1'
#
loop_
_entity.id
_entity.type
_entity.pdbx_description
1 polymer ?
#
loop_
_entity_poly.entity_id
_entity_poly.type
_entity_poly.pdbx_seq_one_letter_code
_entity_poly.pdbx_strand_id
1 'polypeptide(L)'
;MRLKIRQAALPILLCSGMNAFAQQVETHFSCSMTRDDDGEKVTYADSGEMRLSGDRIASFRWESSLFRSTHGFDCSIDESDGLLAEVHDEGKTVLWRIALSDAHAARIRRGFTFERSGNCTIRLVRNGDMLNLKPSCPALCGSRANFTELSVDLKTGSCHYEQ
;
A
#
# COMPACT_ATOMS: atom_id res chain seq x y z
N MET A 1 44.10 -58.70 -3.88
CA MET A 1 42.86 -58.37 -3.14
C MET A 1 43.05 -57.01 -2.45
N ARG A 2 42.03 -56.15 -2.52
CA ARG A 2 41.83 -54.80 -1.93
C ARG A 2 42.02 -53.60 -2.89
N LEU A 3 40.92 -53.32 -3.59
CA LEU A 3 40.56 -52.05 -4.25
C LEU A 3 40.58 -50.88 -3.23
N LYS A 4 41.06 -49.72 -3.64
CA LYS A 4 40.75 -48.43 -3.00
C LYS A 4 39.96 -47.57 -3.99
N ILE A 5 38.63 -47.61 -3.88
CA ILE A 5 37.72 -46.66 -4.53
C ILE A 5 37.69 -45.42 -3.62
N ARG A 6 38.27 -44.30 -4.07
CA ARG A 6 38.04 -43.00 -3.45
C ARG A 6 36.86 -42.35 -4.16
N GLN A 7 35.80 -42.16 -3.40
CA GLN A 7 34.54 -41.53 -3.80
C GLN A 7 34.80 -40.12 -4.35
N ALA A 8 34.36 -39.89 -5.58
CA ALA A 8 34.24 -38.54 -6.14
C ALA A 8 33.02 -37.87 -5.51
N ALA A 9 33.24 -36.78 -4.79
CA ALA A 9 32.17 -35.92 -4.30
C ALA A 9 31.58 -35.12 -5.48
N LEU A 10 30.30 -35.35 -5.80
CA LEU A 10 29.52 -34.48 -6.68
C LEU A 10 29.08 -33.25 -5.87
N PRO A 11 29.38 -32.00 -6.31
CA PRO A 11 28.75 -30.83 -5.73
C PRO A 11 27.35 -30.63 -6.31
N ILE A 12 26.51 -30.12 -5.41
CA ILE A 12 25.09 -29.81 -5.49
C ILE A 12 24.80 -28.71 -6.53
N LEU A 13 23.76 -28.89 -7.35
CA LEU A 13 23.02 -27.79 -7.96
C LEU A 13 21.55 -27.87 -7.51
N LEU A 14 21.26 -27.26 -6.36
CA LEU A 14 19.90 -26.91 -5.96
C LEU A 14 19.50 -25.66 -6.74
N CYS A 15 18.70 -25.84 -7.78
CA CYS A 15 17.99 -24.76 -8.46
C CYS A 15 16.91 -24.18 -7.52
N SER A 16 17.32 -23.40 -6.53
CA SER A 16 16.42 -22.60 -5.67
C SER A 16 16.26 -21.21 -6.28
N GLY A 17 15.57 -21.13 -7.42
CA GLY A 17 15.52 -19.90 -8.23
C GLY A 17 14.13 -19.40 -8.62
N MET A 18 13.05 -19.90 -8.02
CA MET A 18 11.69 -19.54 -8.46
C MET A 18 10.78 -19.27 -7.27
N ASN A 19 10.83 -18.05 -6.70
CA ASN A 19 9.74 -17.44 -5.90
C ASN A 19 9.88 -15.91 -5.70
N ALA A 20 10.71 -15.20 -6.49
CA ALA A 20 10.96 -13.76 -6.28
C ALA A 20 9.85 -12.82 -6.81
N PHE A 21 8.77 -13.35 -7.39
CA PHE A 21 7.66 -12.56 -7.92
C PHE A 21 6.55 -12.27 -6.88
N ALA A 22 6.55 -12.95 -5.73
CA ALA A 22 5.51 -12.78 -4.72
C ALA A 22 5.61 -11.41 -4.01
N GLN A 23 6.82 -10.88 -3.83
CA GLN A 23 7.10 -9.66 -3.05
C GLN A 23 7.15 -8.39 -3.90
N GLN A 24 6.36 -8.33 -4.97
CA GLN A 24 6.28 -7.16 -5.82
C GLN A 24 4.82 -6.68 -5.89
N VAL A 25 4.62 -5.38 -6.04
CA VAL A 25 3.33 -4.79 -6.43
C VAL A 25 3.64 -3.80 -7.52
N GLU A 26 2.94 -3.90 -8.63
CA GLU A 26 2.92 -2.89 -9.68
C GLU A 26 1.47 -2.71 -10.09
N THR A 27 0.90 -1.55 -9.76
CA THR A 27 -0.50 -1.28 -10.03
C THR A 27 -0.78 0.19 -10.23
N HIS A 28 -1.83 0.46 -11.00
CA HIS A 28 -2.48 1.75 -11.10
C HIS A 28 -3.98 1.52 -11.00
N PHE A 29 -4.67 2.27 -10.13
CA PHE A 29 -6.11 2.17 -9.93
C PHE A 29 -6.77 3.53 -9.83
N SER A 30 -8.06 3.57 -10.14
CA SER A 30 -8.92 4.74 -9.99
C SER A 30 -10.32 4.25 -9.60
N CYS A 31 -10.72 4.55 -8.39
CA CYS A 31 -11.93 4.08 -7.74
C CYS A 31 -12.83 5.29 -7.42
N SER A 32 -14.14 5.10 -7.51
CA SER A 32 -15.06 6.07 -6.93
C SER A 32 -16.34 5.38 -6.46
N MET A 33 -16.94 5.92 -5.41
CA MET A 33 -18.22 5.47 -4.89
C MET A 33 -19.02 6.68 -4.44
N THR A 34 -20.33 6.63 -4.66
CA THR A 34 -21.23 7.69 -4.24
C THR A 34 -22.28 7.13 -3.29
N ARG A 35 -22.54 7.82 -2.18
CA ARG A 35 -23.52 7.42 -1.17
C ARG A 35 -24.28 8.61 -0.61
N ASP A 36 -25.36 8.32 0.10
CA ASP A 36 -26.04 9.28 0.96
C ASP A 36 -25.40 9.23 2.35
N ASP A 37 -25.06 10.39 2.91
CA ASP A 37 -24.49 10.56 4.24
C ASP A 37 -25.19 11.77 4.89
N ASP A 38 -26.02 11.51 5.89
CA ASP A 38 -26.90 12.49 6.54
C ASP A 38 -27.78 13.30 5.56
N GLY A 39 -28.31 12.66 4.52
CA GLY A 39 -29.16 13.32 3.51
C GLY A 39 -28.40 14.15 2.50
N GLU A 40 -27.06 14.12 2.53
CA GLU A 40 -26.20 14.69 1.51
C GLU A 40 -25.57 13.59 0.65
N LYS A 41 -25.55 13.80 -0.67
CA LYS A 41 -24.82 12.95 -1.58
C LYS A 41 -23.32 13.22 -1.47
N VAL A 42 -22.56 12.20 -1.05
CA VAL A 42 -21.10 12.23 -0.91
C VAL A 42 -20.46 11.29 -1.91
N THR A 43 -19.45 11.77 -2.62
CA THR A 43 -18.62 10.96 -3.52
C THR A 43 -17.23 10.80 -2.92
N TYR A 44 -16.82 9.55 -2.73
CA TYR A 44 -15.45 9.15 -2.41
C TYR A 44 -14.75 8.80 -3.71
N ALA A 45 -13.51 9.23 -3.89
CA ALA A 45 -12.71 8.91 -5.06
C ALA A 45 -11.25 8.70 -4.66
N ASP A 46 -10.67 7.59 -5.09
CA ASP A 46 -9.29 7.22 -4.78
C ASP A 46 -8.55 6.83 -6.04
N SER A 47 -7.36 7.38 -6.23
CA SER A 47 -6.45 6.96 -7.28
C SER A 47 -5.13 6.52 -6.65
N GLY A 48 -4.46 5.54 -7.26
CA GLY A 48 -3.17 5.13 -6.76
C GLY A 48 -2.26 4.59 -7.84
N GLU A 49 -0.98 4.80 -7.63
CA GLU A 49 0.13 4.29 -8.43
C GLU A 49 1.16 3.72 -7.46
N MET A 50 1.40 2.41 -7.51
CA MET A 50 2.27 1.74 -6.54
C MET A 50 3.20 0.77 -7.26
N ARG A 51 4.50 0.96 -7.04
CA ARG A 51 5.57 0.07 -7.48
C ARG A 51 6.47 -0.26 -6.29
N LEU A 52 6.28 -1.44 -5.72
CA LEU A 52 6.99 -1.93 -4.54
C LEU A 52 7.71 -3.24 -4.89
N SER A 53 8.91 -3.43 -4.35
CA SER A 53 9.66 -4.69 -4.46
C SER A 53 10.44 -4.93 -3.17
N GLY A 54 9.99 -5.90 -2.36
CA GLY A 54 10.46 -6.04 -0.98
C GLY A 54 10.18 -4.76 -0.17
N ASP A 55 11.19 -4.24 0.51
CA ASP A 55 11.18 -2.97 1.26
C ASP A 55 11.47 -1.74 0.38
N ARG A 56 11.73 -1.93 -0.91
CA ARG A 56 12.02 -0.84 -1.84
C ARG A 56 10.73 -0.27 -2.43
N ILE A 57 10.56 1.04 -2.27
CA ILE A 57 9.55 1.84 -2.95
C ILE A 57 10.18 2.42 -4.22
N ALA A 58 9.69 2.01 -5.40
CA ALA A 58 10.13 2.55 -6.69
C ALA A 58 9.21 3.68 -7.19
N SER A 59 7.91 3.57 -6.90
CA SER A 59 6.96 4.67 -6.94
C SER A 59 5.83 4.41 -5.95
N PHE A 60 5.29 5.46 -5.35
CA PHE A 60 4.10 5.37 -4.51
C PHE A 60 3.36 6.68 -4.54
N ARG A 61 2.08 6.60 -4.88
CA ARG A 61 1.12 7.68 -4.76
C ARG A 61 -0.24 7.09 -4.44
N TRP A 62 -0.92 7.66 -3.46
CA TRP A 62 -2.33 7.41 -3.20
C TRP A 62 -3.00 8.75 -2.95
N GLU A 63 -3.91 9.12 -3.84
CA GLU A 63 -4.73 10.31 -3.73
C GLU A 63 -6.14 9.87 -3.33
N SER A 64 -6.71 10.55 -2.34
CA SER A 64 -8.05 10.29 -1.84
C SER A 64 -8.80 11.60 -1.74
N SER A 65 -9.98 11.63 -2.32
CA SER A 65 -10.84 12.81 -2.43
C SER A 65 -12.24 12.49 -1.94
N LEU A 66 -12.82 13.43 -1.19
CA LEU A 66 -14.19 13.43 -0.75
C LEU A 66 -14.89 14.67 -1.30
N PHE A 67 -15.93 14.45 -2.10
CA PHE A 67 -16.73 15.51 -2.69
C PHE A 67 -18.13 15.52 -2.08
N ARG A 68 -18.56 16.71 -1.67
CA ARG A 68 -19.90 17.05 -1.20
C ARG A 68 -20.49 18.12 -2.10
N SER A 69 -21.76 18.42 -1.94
CA SER A 69 -22.46 19.39 -2.79
C SER A 69 -21.87 20.80 -2.68
N THR A 70 -21.33 21.16 -1.52
CA THR A 70 -20.87 22.52 -1.19
C THR A 70 -19.35 22.66 -1.04
N HIS A 71 -18.62 21.55 -0.99
CA HIS A 71 -17.19 21.55 -0.72
C HIS A 71 -16.55 20.20 -1.07
N GLY A 72 -15.22 20.15 -1.11
CA GLY A 72 -14.46 18.92 -1.26
C GLY A 72 -13.18 18.97 -0.47
N PHE A 73 -12.61 17.79 -0.21
CA PHE A 73 -11.32 17.62 0.43
C PHE A 73 -10.52 16.60 -0.34
N ASP A 74 -9.27 16.92 -0.62
CA ASP A 74 -8.30 16.03 -1.23
C ASP A 74 -7.10 15.83 -0.29
N CYS A 75 -6.51 14.67 -0.38
CA CYS A 75 -5.35 14.28 0.40
C CYS A 75 -4.54 13.31 -0.42
N SER A 76 -3.24 13.54 -0.44
CA SER A 76 -2.29 12.76 -1.23
C SER A 76 -1.13 12.36 -0.33
N ILE A 77 -0.73 11.10 -0.47
CA ILE A 77 0.52 10.58 0.08
C ILE A 77 1.35 10.12 -1.10
N ASP A 78 2.57 10.64 -1.21
CA ASP A 78 3.54 10.21 -2.23
C ASP A 78 4.97 10.18 -1.69
N GLU A 79 5.92 9.87 -2.56
CA GLU A 79 7.34 9.70 -2.21
C GLU A 79 7.97 10.95 -1.57
N SER A 80 7.46 12.15 -1.89
CA SER A 80 7.94 13.40 -1.31
C SER A 80 7.62 13.51 0.19
N ASP A 81 6.70 12.68 0.70
CA ASP A 81 6.36 12.60 2.11
C ASP A 81 7.40 11.81 2.94
N GLY A 82 8.42 11.23 2.28
CA GLY A 82 9.50 10.50 2.94
C GLY A 82 9.04 9.14 3.43
N LEU A 83 8.59 8.30 2.50
CA LEU A 83 8.00 6.99 2.78
C LEU A 83 9.05 5.95 3.19
N LEU A 84 8.68 5.10 4.14
CA LEU A 84 9.43 3.93 4.59
C LEU A 84 8.54 2.69 4.44
N ALA A 85 9.06 1.60 3.90
CA ALA A 85 8.33 0.34 3.78
C ALA A 85 8.97 -0.75 4.65
N GLU A 86 8.15 -1.43 5.44
CA GLU A 86 8.49 -2.70 6.08
C GLU A 86 7.71 -3.81 5.37
N VAL A 87 8.39 -4.90 5.00
CA VAL A 87 7.79 -6.04 4.30
C VAL A 87 7.76 -7.28 5.21
N HIS A 88 6.60 -7.94 5.23
CA HIS A 88 6.39 -9.20 5.93
C HIS A 88 5.81 -10.21 4.94
N ASP A 89 6.48 -11.36 4.82
CA ASP A 89 6.03 -12.47 4.00
C ASP A 89 5.33 -13.50 4.91
N GLU A 90 4.03 -13.68 4.70
CA GLU A 90 3.18 -14.63 5.43
C GLU A 90 2.75 -15.79 4.51
N GLY A 91 3.69 -16.29 3.70
CA GLY A 91 3.52 -17.47 2.86
C GLY A 91 2.81 -17.16 1.54
N LYS A 92 1.48 -17.08 1.54
CA LYS A 92 0.70 -16.71 0.32
C LYS A 92 0.33 -15.24 0.27
N THR A 93 0.59 -14.52 1.35
CA THR A 93 0.23 -13.12 1.52
C THR A 93 1.49 -12.32 1.74
N VAL A 94 1.60 -11.21 1.04
CA VAL A 94 2.66 -10.23 1.27
C VAL A 94 2.03 -8.99 1.88
N LEU A 95 2.60 -8.56 2.99
CA LEU A 95 2.19 -7.38 3.73
C LEU A 95 3.28 -6.34 3.64
N TRP A 96 2.91 -5.14 3.19
CA TRP A 96 3.73 -3.95 3.35
C TRP A 96 3.10 -3.03 4.39
N ARG A 97 3.94 -2.47 5.25
CA ARG A 97 3.59 -1.36 6.12
C ARG A 97 4.34 -0.14 5.62
N ILE A 98 3.61 0.81 5.05
CA ILE A 98 4.14 2.10 4.59
C ILE A 98 3.97 3.12 5.72
N ALA A 99 5.07 3.70 6.17
CA ALA A 99 5.09 4.74 7.19
C ALA A 99 5.74 6.01 6.64
N LEU A 100 5.49 7.14 7.30
CA LEU A 100 6.19 8.39 7.03
C LEU A 100 7.41 8.48 7.96
N SER A 101 8.59 8.77 7.40
CA SER A 101 9.81 9.02 8.17
C SER A 101 9.67 10.22 9.12
N ASP A 102 8.98 11.27 8.66
CA ASP A 102 8.56 12.41 9.48
C ASP A 102 7.13 12.80 9.09
N ALA A 103 6.17 12.27 9.83
CA ALA A 103 4.76 12.51 9.59
C ALA A 103 4.38 13.99 9.79
N HIS A 104 5.08 14.73 10.66
CA HIS A 104 4.80 16.13 10.92
C HIS A 104 5.29 17.02 9.76
N ALA A 105 6.52 16.80 9.29
CA ALA A 105 7.05 17.51 8.13
C ALA A 105 6.23 17.24 6.87
N ALA A 106 5.80 16.00 6.64
CA ALA A 106 4.91 15.65 5.54
C ALA A 106 3.60 16.45 5.56
N ARG A 107 2.94 16.55 6.73
CA ARG A 107 1.73 17.35 6.89
C ARG A 107 1.95 18.83 6.60
N ILE A 108 3.02 19.42 7.13
CA ILE A 108 3.34 20.83 6.87
C ILE A 108 3.55 21.08 5.38
N ARG A 109 4.26 20.18 4.67
CA ARG A 109 4.45 20.29 3.21
C ARG A 109 3.14 20.31 2.45
N ARG A 110 2.13 19.58 2.94
CA ARG A 110 0.78 19.51 2.36
C ARG A 110 -0.15 20.63 2.85
N GLY A 111 0.34 21.59 3.64
CA GLY A 111 -0.43 22.74 4.12
C GLY A 111 -1.29 22.44 5.36
N PHE A 112 -1.03 21.34 6.06
CA PHE A 112 -1.78 20.93 7.24
C PHE A 112 -1.08 21.35 8.54
N THR A 113 -1.83 21.94 9.48
CA THR A 113 -1.28 22.66 10.66
C THR A 113 -1.63 22.05 12.02
N PHE A 114 -2.24 20.87 12.08
CA PHE A 114 -2.61 20.25 13.35
C PHE A 114 -1.41 19.58 14.03
N GLU A 115 -1.16 19.98 15.28
CA GLU A 115 -0.04 19.53 16.10
C GLU A 115 -0.17 18.09 16.60
N ARG A 116 -1.40 17.57 16.68
CA ARG A 116 -1.72 16.24 17.23
C ARG A 116 -2.27 15.33 16.14
N SER A 117 -1.40 14.56 15.51
CA SER A 117 -1.81 13.34 14.82
C SER A 117 -0.74 12.28 15.04
N GLY A 118 -1.20 11.06 15.31
CA GLY A 118 -0.32 9.93 15.59
C GLY A 118 0.54 9.54 14.39
N ASN A 119 1.45 8.59 14.62
CA ASN A 119 2.24 7.96 13.56
C ASN A 119 1.33 7.02 12.76
N CYS A 120 0.61 7.58 11.79
CA CYS A 120 -0.26 6.83 10.90
C CYS A 120 0.56 6.07 9.85
N THR A 121 0.05 4.91 9.45
CA THR A 121 0.68 4.02 8.46
C THR A 121 -0.38 3.55 7.48
N ILE A 122 0.07 3.09 6.31
CA ILE A 122 -0.78 2.43 5.32
C ILE A 122 -0.32 0.97 5.27
N ARG A 123 -1.20 0.06 5.65
CA ARG A 123 -0.95 -1.38 5.47
C ARG A 123 -1.49 -1.81 4.12
N LEU A 124 -0.61 -2.33 3.28
CA LEU A 124 -0.95 -2.94 2.00
C LEU A 124 -0.88 -4.44 2.16
N VAL A 125 -1.95 -5.16 1.84
CA VAL A 125 -2.00 -6.61 1.92
C VAL A 125 -2.31 -7.16 0.54
N ARG A 126 -1.32 -7.80 -0.09
CA ARG A 126 -1.51 -8.53 -1.34
C ARG A 126 -1.79 -9.99 -1.07
N ASN A 127 -2.95 -10.46 -1.52
CA ASN A 127 -3.33 -11.86 -1.53
C ASN A 127 -3.73 -12.25 -2.95
N GLY A 128 -2.79 -12.87 -3.68
CA GLY A 128 -2.96 -13.17 -5.10
C GLY A 128 -3.14 -11.89 -5.93
N ASP A 129 -4.33 -11.77 -6.53
CA ASP A 129 -4.73 -10.64 -7.37
C ASP A 129 -5.45 -9.53 -6.58
N MET A 130 -5.70 -9.70 -5.28
CA MET A 130 -6.32 -8.67 -4.46
C MET A 130 -5.27 -7.87 -3.69
N LEU A 131 -5.31 -6.54 -3.83
CA LEU A 131 -4.55 -5.59 -3.01
C LEU A 131 -5.50 -4.87 -2.06
N ASN A 132 -5.26 -4.96 -0.77
CA ASN A 132 -6.04 -4.24 0.24
C ASN A 132 -5.20 -3.11 0.82
N LEU A 133 -5.71 -1.90 0.76
CA LEU A 133 -5.12 -0.68 1.29
C LEU A 133 -5.85 -0.32 2.58
N LYS A 134 -5.14 -0.35 3.71
CA LYS A 134 -5.72 -0.19 5.04
C LYS A 134 -4.97 0.90 5.81
N PRO A 135 -5.47 2.14 5.86
CA PRO A 135 -4.85 3.20 6.64
C PRO A 135 -5.08 2.93 8.14
N SER A 136 -4.04 3.04 8.97
CA SER A 136 -4.15 2.82 10.42
C SER A 136 -4.85 3.96 11.16
N CYS A 137 -5.06 5.08 10.48
CA CYS A 137 -5.87 6.18 10.94
C CYS A 137 -6.54 6.85 9.73
N PRO A 138 -7.77 7.37 9.87
CA PRO A 138 -8.48 8.01 8.77
C PRO A 138 -7.84 9.35 8.32
N ALA A 139 -6.92 9.86 9.13
CA ALA A 139 -6.42 11.23 9.15
C ALA A 139 -4.94 11.33 8.73
N LEU A 140 -4.51 10.60 7.69
CA LEU A 140 -3.11 10.61 7.22
C LEU A 140 -2.63 12.01 6.79
N CYS A 141 -3.48 12.78 6.12
CA CYS A 141 -3.22 14.18 5.81
C CYS A 141 -4.17 15.15 6.56
N GLY A 142 -4.72 14.80 7.73
CA GLY A 142 -5.87 15.58 8.18
C GLY A 142 -6.30 15.43 9.63
N SER A 143 -7.26 16.29 10.00
CA SER A 143 -8.25 15.98 11.03
C SER A 143 -9.50 15.29 10.46
N ARG A 144 -9.57 15.11 9.13
CA ARG A 144 -10.72 14.53 8.41
C ARG A 144 -10.42 13.12 7.95
N ALA A 145 -11.47 12.31 7.86
CA ALA A 145 -11.41 10.98 7.29
C ALA A 145 -11.39 11.07 5.78
N ASN A 146 -10.23 10.80 5.19
CA ASN A 146 -10.02 10.88 3.74
C ASN A 146 -9.81 9.47 3.20
N PHE A 147 -8.78 8.80 3.70
CA PHE A 147 -8.50 7.41 3.34
C PHE A 147 -9.39 6.45 4.11
N THR A 148 -10.17 5.68 3.37
CA THR A 148 -10.91 4.52 3.86
C THR A 148 -10.21 3.23 3.43
N GLU A 149 -10.61 2.11 4.01
CA GLU A 149 -10.10 0.82 3.56
C GLU A 149 -10.61 0.54 2.13
N LEU A 150 -9.69 0.18 1.25
CA LEU A 150 -9.95 -0.02 -0.18
C LEU A 150 -9.34 -1.33 -0.63
N SER A 151 -10.15 -2.20 -1.23
CA SER A 151 -9.69 -3.41 -1.91
C SER A 151 -9.73 -3.18 -3.42
N VAL A 152 -8.64 -3.53 -4.10
CA VAL A 152 -8.50 -3.44 -5.55
C VAL A 152 -8.17 -4.82 -6.10
N ASP A 153 -8.97 -5.29 -7.05
CA ASP A 153 -8.62 -6.43 -7.89
C ASP A 153 -7.62 -5.96 -8.95
N LEU A 154 -6.36 -6.40 -8.82
CA LEU A 154 -5.25 -6.04 -9.68
C LEU A 154 -5.39 -6.55 -11.12
N LYS A 155 -6.27 -7.52 -11.37
CA LYS A 155 -6.52 -8.09 -12.69
C LYS A 155 -7.65 -7.38 -13.41
N THR A 156 -8.73 -7.05 -12.68
CA THR A 156 -9.92 -6.42 -13.28
C THR A 156 -9.96 -4.91 -13.10
N GLY A 157 -9.18 -4.36 -12.17
CA GLY A 157 -9.25 -2.96 -11.74
C GLY A 157 -10.48 -2.63 -10.88
N SER A 158 -11.27 -3.64 -10.51
CA SER A 158 -12.48 -3.44 -9.70
C SER A 158 -12.12 -3.01 -8.28
N CYS A 159 -12.87 -2.05 -7.75
CA CYS A 159 -12.65 -1.50 -6.42
C CYS A 159 -13.79 -1.83 -5.47
N HIS A 160 -13.45 -2.06 -4.21
CA HIS A 160 -14.41 -2.24 -3.12
C HIS A 160 -13.96 -1.44 -1.91
N TYR A 161 -14.83 -0.54 -1.44
CA TYR A 161 -14.60 0.22 -0.22
C TYR A 161 -15.13 -0.60 0.97
N GLU A 162 -14.28 -0.93 1.94
CA GLU A 162 -14.70 -1.56 3.20
C GLU A 162 -15.31 -0.50 4.14
N GLN A 163 -16.42 -0.88 4.80
CA GLN A 163 -17.21 -0.02 5.70
C GLN A 163 -16.86 -0.27 7.17
#